data_AF-A0A927TQP1-F1
#
_entry.id   AF-A0A927TQP1-F1
#
_cell.length_a   1.000
_cell.length_b   1.000
_cell.length_c   1.000
_cell.angle_alpha   90.00
_cell.angle_beta   90.00
_cell.angle_gamma   90.00
#
_symmetry.space_group_name_H-M   'P 1'
#
loop_
_entity.id
_entity.type
_entity.pdbx_description
1 polymer ?
#
loop_
_entity_poly.entity_id
_entity_poly.type
_entity_poly.pdbx_seq_one_letter_code
_entity_poly.pdbx_strand_id
1 'polypeptide(L)'
;MNEVEIEKQRRIGKQLLLVDIIHYENDTAARTGFSFVTRDHMTAWTSMEKEELDQFIYACSRLDPFSMAANGAREIAYGEDWEKPKRYKGEKDIYGFILYTCKSYGEIVLRSLKLEKLRDLCEACAKSNYESYCEKMGEAFGVSESVGTAEEMEYILLSYISYAVRVIHQVQDMGYDWDVIDGMLRMEVSKDRFSALEGYVKSKGV
;
A
#
# COMPACT_ATOMS: atom_id res chain seq x y z
N MET A 1 -1.17 -21.97 29.05
CA MET A 1 -1.74 -20.78 28.38
C MET A 1 -2.96 -20.36 29.18
N ASN A 2 -3.06 -19.10 29.63
CA ASN A 2 -4.23 -18.65 30.39
C ASN A 2 -5.41 -18.38 29.43
N GLU A 3 -6.65 -18.29 29.95
CA GLU A 3 -7.85 -18.10 29.13
C GLU A 3 -7.80 -16.84 28.25
N VAL A 4 -7.17 -15.78 28.74
CA VAL A 4 -6.96 -14.52 28.02
C VAL A 4 -6.12 -14.73 26.75
N GLU A 5 -5.02 -15.48 26.87
CA GLU A 5 -4.15 -15.78 25.73
C GLU A 5 -4.85 -16.69 24.73
N ILE A 6 -5.65 -17.67 25.19
CA ILE A 6 -6.45 -18.52 24.30
C ILE A 6 -7.43 -17.68 23.48
N GLU A 7 -8.12 -16.73 24.12
CA GLU A 7 -9.09 -15.89 23.42
C GLU A 7 -8.42 -14.93 22.43
N LYS A 8 -7.24 -14.39 22.79
CA LYS A 8 -6.41 -13.61 21.87
C LYS A 8 -6.04 -14.43 20.62
N GLN A 9 -5.52 -15.63 20.80
CA GLN A 9 -5.11 -16.50 19.68
C GLN A 9 -6.31 -16.93 18.82
N ARG A 10 -7.48 -17.18 19.43
CA ARG A 10 -8.72 -17.45 18.69
C ARG A 10 -9.15 -16.26 17.83
N ARG A 11 -9.07 -15.04 18.37
CA ARG A 11 -9.40 -13.82 17.63
C ARG A 11 -8.47 -13.64 16.42
N ILE A 12 -7.16 -13.81 16.63
CA ILE A 12 -6.16 -13.76 15.55
C ILE A 12 -6.48 -14.83 14.48
N GLY A 13 -6.76 -16.08 14.88
CA GLY A 13 -7.10 -17.15 13.94
C GLY A 13 -8.33 -16.85 13.09
N LYS A 14 -9.39 -16.26 13.67
CA LYS A 14 -10.58 -15.82 12.92
C LYS A 14 -10.26 -14.71 11.93
N GLN A 15 -9.43 -13.75 12.34
CA GLN A 15 -8.99 -12.64 11.50
C GLN A 15 -8.15 -13.14 10.32
N LEU A 16 -7.19 -14.02 10.56
CA LEU A 16 -6.37 -14.64 9.50
C LEU A 16 -7.23 -15.43 8.50
N LEU A 17 -8.22 -16.20 8.99
CA LEU A 17 -9.17 -16.88 8.11
C LEU A 17 -9.92 -15.90 7.19
N LEU A 18 -10.35 -14.75 7.72
CA LEU A 18 -11.01 -13.73 6.90
C LEU A 18 -10.07 -13.06 5.91
N VAL A 19 -8.81 -12.79 6.30
CA VAL A 19 -7.79 -12.30 5.38
C VAL A 19 -7.69 -13.22 4.16
N ASP A 20 -7.55 -14.53 4.40
CA ASP A 20 -7.41 -15.53 3.34
C ASP A 20 -8.65 -15.57 2.43
N ILE A 21 -9.85 -15.55 3.03
CA ILE A 21 -11.12 -15.52 2.29
C ILE A 21 -11.23 -14.26 1.42
N ILE A 22 -10.93 -13.09 1.98
CA ILE A 22 -10.99 -11.82 1.25
C ILE A 22 -10.03 -11.83 0.07
N HIS A 23 -8.78 -12.29 0.27
CA HIS A 23 -7.80 -12.35 -0.80
C HIS A 23 -8.19 -13.34 -1.89
N TYR A 24 -8.69 -14.53 -1.51
CA TYR A 24 -9.18 -15.53 -2.45
C TYR A 24 -10.36 -15.00 -3.28
N GLU A 25 -11.31 -14.33 -2.64
CA GLU A 25 -12.48 -13.76 -3.31
C GLU A 25 -12.11 -12.58 -4.22
N ASN A 26 -11.18 -11.72 -3.80
CA ASN A 26 -10.67 -10.64 -4.63
C ASN A 26 -9.95 -11.19 -5.88
N ASP A 27 -9.14 -12.24 -5.73
CA ASP A 27 -8.46 -12.88 -6.85
C ASP A 27 -9.42 -13.59 -7.80
N THR A 28 -10.49 -14.16 -7.25
CA THR A 28 -11.57 -14.77 -8.04
C THR A 28 -12.35 -13.71 -8.79
N ALA A 29 -12.82 -12.67 -8.11
CA ALA A 29 -13.58 -11.57 -8.70
C ALA A 29 -12.77 -10.82 -9.77
N ALA A 30 -11.46 -10.67 -9.61
CA ALA A 30 -10.58 -10.09 -10.62
C ALA A 30 -10.57 -10.90 -11.94
N ARG A 31 -10.83 -12.22 -11.88
CA ARG A 31 -10.88 -13.11 -13.05
C ARG A 31 -12.29 -13.31 -13.60
N THR A 32 -13.30 -13.34 -12.74
CA THR A 32 -14.68 -13.71 -13.09
C THR A 32 -15.63 -12.52 -13.18
N GLY A 33 -15.26 -11.37 -12.60
CA GLY A 33 -16.09 -10.17 -12.48
C GLY A 33 -17.08 -10.20 -11.31
N PHE A 34 -17.13 -11.28 -10.51
CA PHE A 34 -18.09 -11.43 -9.42
C PHE A 34 -17.48 -12.13 -8.20
N SER A 35 -17.87 -11.70 -7.00
CA SER A 35 -17.66 -12.43 -5.74
C SER A 35 -19.02 -12.90 -5.21
N PHE A 36 -19.06 -14.09 -4.62
CA PHE A 36 -20.27 -14.66 -4.01
C PHE A 36 -20.24 -14.57 -2.48
N VAL A 37 -19.15 -14.07 -1.91
CA VAL A 37 -19.04 -13.89 -0.47
C VAL A 37 -19.64 -12.54 -0.08
N THR A 38 -20.56 -12.60 0.88
CA THR A 38 -21.24 -11.44 1.43
C THR A 38 -20.80 -11.22 2.86
N ARG A 39 -21.13 -10.05 3.42
CA ARG A 39 -20.94 -9.80 4.86
C ARG A 39 -21.61 -10.87 5.72
N ASP A 40 -22.81 -11.31 5.35
CA ASP A 40 -23.55 -12.32 6.11
C ASP A 40 -22.81 -13.66 6.17
N HIS A 41 -22.17 -14.08 5.07
CA HIS A 41 -21.31 -15.26 5.07
C HIS A 41 -20.12 -15.11 6.03
N MET A 42 -19.42 -13.98 5.96
CA MET A 42 -18.26 -13.70 6.80
C MET A 42 -18.62 -13.63 8.30
N THR A 43 -19.74 -12.99 8.65
CA THR A 43 -20.30 -12.95 10.00
C THR A 43 -20.65 -14.36 10.49
N ALA A 44 -21.29 -15.19 9.66
CA ALA A 44 -21.66 -16.56 10.03
C ALA A 44 -20.43 -17.45 10.32
N TRP A 45 -19.35 -17.31 9.56
CA TRP A 45 -18.13 -18.12 9.73
C TRP A 45 -17.29 -17.72 10.93
N THR A 46 -17.26 -16.43 11.27
CA THR A 46 -16.38 -15.91 12.33
C THR A 46 -17.09 -15.63 13.65
N SER A 47 -18.41 -15.49 13.60
CA SER A 47 -19.21 -14.94 14.70
C SER A 47 -18.72 -13.56 15.15
N MET A 48 -18.16 -12.77 14.23
CA MET A 48 -17.82 -11.36 14.47
C MET A 48 -19.07 -10.50 14.35
N GLU A 49 -19.18 -9.51 15.23
CA GLU A 49 -20.22 -8.49 15.12
C GLU A 49 -20.03 -7.68 13.84
N LYS A 50 -21.13 -7.13 13.31
CA LYS A 50 -21.13 -6.43 12.03
C LYS A 50 -20.15 -5.26 12.00
N GLU A 51 -20.09 -4.48 13.07
CA GLU A 51 -19.20 -3.32 13.20
C GLU A 51 -17.72 -3.75 13.22
N GLU A 52 -17.41 -4.87 13.89
CA GLU A 52 -16.05 -5.44 13.89
C GLU A 52 -15.66 -5.93 12.49
N LEU A 53 -16.58 -6.57 11.78
CA LEU A 53 -16.37 -7.01 10.41
C LEU A 53 -16.18 -5.83 9.44
N ASP A 54 -16.99 -4.78 9.57
CA ASP A 54 -16.85 -3.57 8.74
C ASP A 54 -15.51 -2.86 8.99
N GLN A 55 -15.06 -2.79 10.25
CA GLN A 55 -13.72 -2.28 10.59
C GLN A 55 -12.61 -3.15 9.99
N PHE A 56 -12.79 -4.47 10.01
CA PHE A 56 -11.82 -5.42 9.46
C PHE A 56 -11.70 -5.33 7.94
N ILE A 57 -12.84 -5.26 7.23
CA ILE A 57 -12.87 -5.06 5.77
C ILE A 57 -12.23 -3.71 5.42
N TYR A 58 -12.52 -2.66 6.21
CA TYR A 58 -11.88 -1.36 6.04
C TYR A 58 -10.36 -1.47 6.18
N ALA A 59 -9.85 -2.11 7.25
CA ALA A 59 -8.42 -2.34 7.45
C ALA A 59 -7.77 -3.11 6.28
N CYS A 60 -8.41 -4.18 5.80
CA CYS A 60 -7.96 -4.92 4.62
C CYS A 60 -7.88 -4.02 3.38
N SER A 61 -8.90 -3.18 3.14
CA SER A 61 -8.92 -2.26 2.00
C SER A 61 -7.82 -1.19 2.08
N ARG A 62 -7.42 -0.80 3.29
CA ARG A 62 -6.35 0.18 3.51
C ARG A 62 -4.97 -0.40 3.19
N LEU A 63 -4.76 -1.69 3.48
CA LEU A 63 -3.48 -2.39 3.31
C LEU A 63 -3.37 -3.17 2.00
N ASP A 64 -4.44 -3.27 1.23
CA ASP A 64 -4.39 -3.82 -0.13
C ASP A 64 -3.33 -3.06 -0.98
N PRO A 65 -2.38 -3.76 -1.63
CA PRO A 65 -1.28 -3.11 -2.36
C PRO A 65 -1.73 -2.10 -3.42
N PHE A 66 -2.82 -2.41 -4.12
CA PHE A 66 -3.35 -1.50 -5.13
C PHE A 66 -3.96 -0.25 -4.50
N SER A 67 -4.73 -0.43 -3.44
CA SER A 67 -5.32 0.67 -2.67
C SER A 67 -4.26 1.55 -2.02
N MET A 68 -3.20 0.96 -1.45
CA MET A 68 -2.05 1.70 -0.94
C MET A 68 -1.37 2.50 -2.04
N ALA A 69 -1.05 1.88 -3.18
CA ALA A 69 -0.41 2.57 -4.30
C ALA A 69 -1.28 3.70 -4.86
N ALA A 70 -2.57 3.48 -5.04
CA ALA A 70 -3.52 4.48 -5.54
C ALA A 70 -3.66 5.67 -4.58
N ASN A 71 -3.88 5.40 -3.29
CA ASN A 71 -4.07 6.48 -2.31
C ASN A 71 -2.75 7.20 -2.01
N GLY A 72 -1.63 6.49 -1.92
CA GLY A 72 -0.31 7.09 -1.77
C GLY A 72 0.04 7.97 -2.96
N ALA A 73 -0.15 7.47 -4.19
CA ALA A 73 0.11 8.26 -5.40
C ALA A 73 -0.75 9.52 -5.47
N ARG A 74 -2.00 9.41 -5.06
CA ARG A 74 -2.94 10.52 -5.00
C ARG A 74 -2.51 11.58 -3.99
N GLU A 75 -2.10 11.18 -2.80
CA GLU A 75 -1.61 12.12 -1.78
C GLU A 75 -0.32 12.81 -2.23
N ILE A 76 0.59 12.09 -2.90
CA ILE A 76 1.79 12.70 -3.47
C ILE A 76 1.43 13.69 -4.59
N ALA A 77 0.45 13.34 -5.42
CA ALA A 77 0.02 14.14 -6.57
C ALA A 77 -0.82 15.37 -6.20
N TYR A 78 -1.55 15.33 -5.07
CA TYR A 78 -2.60 16.30 -4.72
C TYR A 78 -2.60 16.71 -3.24
N GLY A 79 -1.60 16.33 -2.45
CA GLY A 79 -1.62 16.53 -1.00
C GLY A 79 -2.79 15.81 -0.30
N GLU A 80 -2.88 16.01 1.01
CA GLU A 80 -3.96 15.44 1.84
C GLU A 80 -5.32 16.10 1.55
N ASP A 81 -5.33 17.39 1.19
CA ASP A 81 -6.52 18.19 0.87
C ASP A 81 -7.00 18.05 -0.58
N TRP A 82 -6.36 17.19 -1.36
CA TRP A 82 -6.70 16.93 -2.77
C TRP A 82 -6.51 18.14 -3.71
N GLU A 83 -5.68 19.09 -3.29
CA GLU A 83 -5.22 20.22 -4.11
C GLU A 83 -3.84 19.94 -4.73
N LYS A 84 -3.70 20.16 -6.04
CA LYS A 84 -2.39 19.99 -6.72
C LYS A 84 -1.27 20.74 -5.97
N PRO A 85 -0.22 20.06 -5.49
CA PRO A 85 0.88 20.69 -4.79
C PRO A 85 1.66 21.55 -5.78
N LYS A 86 2.31 22.59 -5.26
CA LYS A 86 3.13 23.50 -6.07
C LYS A 86 4.18 22.77 -6.91
N ARG A 87 4.70 21.64 -6.42
CA ARG A 87 5.72 20.80 -7.08
C ARG A 87 5.32 20.34 -8.48
N TYR A 88 4.06 19.98 -8.68
CA TYR A 88 3.58 19.38 -9.94
C TYR A 88 2.59 20.27 -10.70
N LYS A 89 2.64 21.58 -10.43
CA LYS A 89 1.76 22.53 -11.10
C LYS A 89 2.08 22.56 -12.59
N GLY A 90 1.09 22.22 -13.42
CA GLY A 90 1.23 22.19 -14.88
C GLY A 90 1.33 20.78 -15.47
N GLU A 91 1.56 19.76 -14.64
CA GLU A 91 1.57 18.37 -15.08
C GLU A 91 0.14 17.85 -15.31
N LYS A 92 -0.08 17.22 -16.47
CA LYS A 92 -1.40 16.77 -16.92
C LYS A 92 -1.81 15.44 -16.29
N ASP A 93 -0.90 14.46 -16.25
CA ASP A 93 -1.16 13.12 -15.69
C ASP A 93 -0.15 12.72 -14.60
N ILE A 94 0.20 13.65 -13.70
CA ILE A 94 1.15 13.36 -12.63
C ILE A 94 0.69 12.22 -11.72
N TYR A 95 -0.60 12.12 -11.44
CA TYR A 95 -1.14 11.01 -10.65
C TYR A 95 -0.92 9.66 -11.33
N GLY A 96 -1.17 9.57 -12.65
CA GLY A 96 -0.90 8.35 -13.41
C GLY A 96 0.56 7.94 -13.36
N PHE A 97 1.49 8.90 -13.53
CA PHE A 97 2.92 8.65 -13.45
C PHE A 97 3.38 8.19 -12.06
N ILE A 98 2.92 8.85 -10.99
CA ILE A 98 3.26 8.47 -9.62
C ILE A 98 2.68 7.08 -9.31
N LEU A 99 1.42 6.82 -9.67
CA LEU A 99 0.79 5.51 -9.47
C LEU A 99 1.57 4.41 -10.22
N TYR A 100 1.97 4.68 -11.45
CA TYR A 100 2.79 3.77 -12.24
C TYR A 100 4.13 3.45 -11.54
N THR A 101 4.78 4.48 -11.00
CA THR A 101 6.04 4.35 -10.26
C THR A 101 5.86 3.53 -8.98
N CYS A 102 4.83 3.83 -8.17
CA CYS A 102 4.49 3.08 -6.97
C CYS A 102 4.16 1.61 -7.29
N LYS A 103 3.42 1.34 -8.37
CA LYS A 103 3.11 -0.04 -8.78
C LYS A 103 4.34 -0.81 -9.29
N SER A 104 5.27 -0.13 -9.94
CA SER A 104 6.44 -0.77 -10.54
C SER A 104 7.55 -1.06 -9.53
N TYR A 105 7.72 -0.19 -8.53
CA TYR A 105 8.85 -0.25 -7.59
C TYR A 105 8.45 -0.26 -6.12
N GLY A 106 7.21 0.07 -5.78
CA GLY A 106 6.75 0.20 -4.40
C GLY A 106 6.87 -1.09 -3.60
N GLU A 107 6.47 -2.24 -4.15
CA GLU A 107 6.61 -3.52 -3.45
C GLU A 107 8.08 -3.85 -3.16
N ILE A 108 8.98 -3.66 -4.13
CA ILE A 108 10.43 -3.89 -3.96
C ILE A 108 10.96 -3.00 -2.84
N VAL A 109 10.57 -1.73 -2.84
CA VAL A 109 10.99 -0.75 -1.83
C VAL A 109 10.43 -1.08 -0.45
N LEU A 110 9.20 -1.58 -0.33
CA LEU A 110 8.62 -1.95 0.95
C LEU A 110 9.18 -3.27 1.49
N ARG A 111 9.37 -4.27 0.63
CA ARG A 111 9.73 -5.64 1.04
C ARG A 111 11.23 -5.89 1.18
N SER A 112 12.02 -5.53 0.17
CA SER A 112 13.34 -6.15 -0.04
C SER A 112 14.49 -5.19 -0.24
N LEU A 113 14.22 -3.94 -0.64
CA LEU A 113 15.28 -2.97 -0.91
C LEU A 113 16.01 -2.56 0.37
N LYS A 114 17.32 -2.74 0.41
CA LYS A 114 18.17 -2.09 1.41
C LYS A 114 18.02 -0.57 1.29
N LEU A 115 17.53 0.10 2.33
CA LEU A 115 17.07 1.50 2.23
C LEU A 115 18.21 2.46 1.91
N GLU A 116 19.44 2.13 2.29
CA GLU A 116 20.66 2.84 1.89
C GLU A 116 20.92 2.81 0.36
N LYS A 117 20.28 1.90 -0.37
CA LYS A 117 20.37 1.76 -1.84
C LYS A 117 19.19 2.38 -2.58
N LEU A 118 18.31 3.10 -1.90
CA LEU A 118 17.17 3.75 -2.57
C LEU A 118 17.64 4.68 -3.69
N ARG A 119 18.71 5.46 -3.42
CA ARG A 119 19.27 6.38 -4.42
C ARG A 119 19.81 5.62 -5.64
N ASP A 120 20.60 4.57 -5.43
CA ASP A 120 21.15 3.75 -6.51
C ASP A 120 20.05 3.17 -7.42
N LEU A 121 18.95 2.70 -6.82
CA LEU A 121 17.78 2.22 -7.56
C LEU A 121 17.19 3.32 -8.44
N CYS A 122 17.01 4.53 -7.88
CA CYS A 122 16.42 5.64 -8.60
C CYS A 122 17.32 6.10 -9.76
N GLU A 123 18.63 6.17 -9.55
CA GLU A 123 19.61 6.50 -10.59
C GLU A 123 19.62 5.48 -11.73
N ALA A 124 19.44 4.19 -11.42
CA ALA A 124 19.40 3.13 -12.42
C ALA A 124 18.06 3.07 -13.19
N CYS A 125 16.94 3.39 -12.53
CA CYS A 125 15.61 3.06 -13.04
C CYS A 125 14.78 4.27 -13.53
N ALA A 126 15.04 5.50 -13.06
CA ALA A 126 14.15 6.64 -13.30
C ALA A 126 13.86 6.90 -14.78
N LYS A 127 14.90 6.93 -15.61
CA LYS A 127 14.78 7.12 -17.06
C LYS A 127 13.91 6.03 -17.70
N SER A 128 14.21 4.76 -17.43
CA SER A 128 13.45 3.64 -17.99
C SER A 128 11.99 3.60 -17.50
N ASN A 129 11.74 4.03 -16.27
CA ASN A 129 10.39 4.12 -15.71
C ASN A 129 9.57 5.19 -16.43
N TYR A 130 10.15 6.38 -16.65
CA TYR A 130 9.54 7.46 -17.41
C TYR A 130 9.26 7.05 -18.86
N GLU A 131 10.27 6.53 -19.56
CA GLU A 131 10.12 6.09 -20.96
C GLU A 131 9.03 5.02 -21.10
N SER A 132 9.01 4.03 -20.20
CA SER A 132 8.00 2.97 -20.20
C SER A 132 6.59 3.48 -19.88
N TYR A 133 6.46 4.48 -19.00
CA TYR A 133 5.17 5.12 -18.73
C TYR A 133 4.68 5.89 -19.97
N CYS A 134 5.53 6.70 -20.59
CA CYS A 134 5.19 7.46 -21.80
C CYS A 134 4.81 6.54 -22.97
N GLU A 135 5.52 5.42 -23.15
CA GLU A 135 5.20 4.41 -24.16
C GLU A 135 3.80 3.82 -23.95
N LYS A 136 3.43 3.51 -22.70
CA LYS A 136 2.14 2.89 -22.36
C LYS A 136 0.95 3.86 -22.45
N MET A 137 1.16 5.12 -22.07
CA MET A 137 0.07 6.09 -21.96
C MET A 137 -0.09 6.98 -23.21
N GLY A 138 0.94 7.08 -24.05
CA GLY A 138 0.96 7.90 -25.26
C GLY A 138 1.00 9.41 -24.99
N GLU A 139 1.00 10.21 -26.05
CA GLU A 139 1.18 11.68 -25.98
C GLU A 139 0.07 12.42 -25.23
N ALA A 140 -1.14 11.84 -25.15
CA ALA A 140 -2.31 12.48 -24.54
C ALA A 140 -2.24 12.56 -23.00
N PHE A 141 -1.43 11.70 -22.38
CA PHE A 141 -1.31 11.55 -20.91
C PHE A 141 0.14 11.76 -20.47
N GLY A 142 0.91 12.56 -21.21
CA GLY A 142 2.29 12.85 -20.90
C GLY A 142 2.48 13.67 -19.63
N VAL A 143 3.53 13.32 -18.89
CA VAL A 143 4.19 14.19 -17.92
C VAL A 143 5.48 14.73 -18.54
N SER A 144 5.98 15.87 -18.07
CA SER A 144 7.23 16.42 -18.60
C SER A 144 8.44 15.53 -18.29
N GLU A 145 9.49 15.58 -19.11
CA GLU A 145 10.73 14.82 -18.85
C GLU A 145 11.36 15.16 -17.49
N SER A 146 11.07 16.35 -16.95
CA SER A 146 11.56 16.78 -15.63
C SER A 146 11.09 15.88 -14.48
N VAL A 147 9.97 15.17 -14.63
CA VAL A 147 9.50 14.20 -13.62
C VAL A 147 10.16 12.82 -13.75
N GLY A 148 10.89 12.57 -14.84
CA GLY A 148 11.62 11.32 -15.11
C GLY A 148 13.01 11.25 -14.49
N THR A 149 13.33 12.15 -13.55
CA THR A 149 14.65 12.24 -12.91
C THR A 149 14.78 11.30 -11.71
N ALA A 150 16.01 10.98 -11.33
CA ALA A 150 16.29 10.15 -10.15
C ALA A 150 15.79 10.83 -8.87
N GLU A 151 15.89 12.15 -8.78
CA GLU A 151 15.41 12.96 -7.66
C GLU A 151 13.89 12.85 -7.49
N GLU A 152 13.13 12.92 -8.58
CA GLU A 152 11.67 12.81 -8.53
C GLU A 152 11.22 11.37 -8.21
N MET A 153 11.89 10.37 -8.79
CA MET A 153 11.62 8.97 -8.44
C MET A 153 11.92 8.70 -6.96
N GLU A 154 13.04 9.21 -6.44
CA GLU A 154 13.40 9.08 -5.02
C GLU A 154 12.37 9.76 -4.12
N TYR A 155 11.93 10.97 -4.47
CA TYR A 155 10.86 11.67 -3.75
C TYR A 155 9.57 10.85 -3.73
N ILE A 156 9.11 10.37 -4.89
CA ILE A 156 7.90 9.55 -5.01
C ILE A 156 7.98 8.31 -4.13
N LEU A 157 9.08 7.56 -4.22
CA LEU A 157 9.23 6.32 -3.47
C LEU A 157 9.37 6.59 -1.97
N LEU A 158 10.10 7.62 -1.56
CA LEU A 158 10.21 8.01 -0.15
C LEU A 158 8.85 8.44 0.43
N SER A 159 8.10 9.27 -0.29
CA SER A 159 6.74 9.65 0.12
C SER A 159 5.79 8.46 0.16
N TYR A 160 5.94 7.49 -0.77
CA TYR A 160 5.16 6.26 -0.74
C TYR A 160 5.51 5.37 0.47
N ILE A 161 6.79 5.28 0.86
CA ILE A 161 7.20 4.60 2.10
C ILE A 161 6.55 5.30 3.31
N SER A 162 6.63 6.63 3.38
CA SER A 162 6.02 7.41 4.48
C SER A 162 4.51 7.16 4.57
N TYR A 163 3.82 7.19 3.41
CA TYR A 163 2.41 6.83 3.31
C TYR A 163 2.14 5.43 3.85
N ALA A 164 2.88 4.42 3.37
CA ALA A 164 2.72 3.03 3.78
C ALA A 164 2.92 2.84 5.29
N VAL A 165 3.96 3.44 5.85
CA VAL A 165 4.24 3.41 7.30
C VAL A 165 3.08 3.98 8.09
N ARG A 166 2.55 5.15 7.68
CA ARG A 166 1.41 5.78 8.33
C ARG A 166 0.16 4.92 8.26
N VAL A 167 -0.14 4.30 7.11
CA VAL A 167 -1.33 3.43 6.97
C VAL A 167 -1.21 2.17 7.81
N ILE A 168 -0.03 1.55 7.87
CA ILE A 168 0.20 0.38 8.74
C ILE A 168 0.01 0.76 10.21
N HIS A 169 0.54 1.90 10.65
CA HIS A 169 0.28 2.40 12.01
C HIS A 169 -1.19 2.63 12.29
N GLN A 170 -1.94 3.22 11.35
CA GLN A 170 -3.38 3.39 11.54
C GLN A 170 -4.11 2.06 11.73
N VAL A 171 -3.71 1.00 11.04
CA VAL A 171 -4.28 -0.34 11.26
C VAL A 171 -3.79 -0.97 12.56
N GLN A 172 -2.56 -0.71 13.00
CA GLN A 172 -2.11 -1.09 14.35
C GLN A 172 -2.94 -0.40 15.44
N ASP A 173 -3.25 0.88 15.27
CA ASP A 173 -4.07 1.68 16.20
C ASP A 173 -5.52 1.20 16.28
N MET A 174 -6.00 0.50 15.24
CA MET A 174 -7.28 -0.21 15.26
C MET A 174 -7.27 -1.47 16.15
N GLY A 175 -6.10 -1.91 16.62
CA GLY A 175 -5.93 -3.03 17.55
C GLY A 175 -5.65 -4.38 16.90
N TYR A 176 -5.21 -4.40 15.64
CA TYR A 176 -4.83 -5.65 14.95
C TYR A 176 -3.40 -6.08 15.31
N ASP A 177 -3.22 -7.40 15.52
CA ASP A 177 -1.91 -7.99 15.76
C ASP A 177 -1.06 -7.98 14.46
N TRP A 178 0.26 -8.04 14.60
CA TRP A 178 1.18 -7.96 13.46
C TRP A 178 0.94 -9.08 12.45
N ASP A 179 0.66 -10.30 12.92
CA ASP A 179 0.43 -11.46 12.04
C ASP A 179 -0.78 -11.24 11.13
N VAL A 180 -1.81 -10.55 11.65
CA VAL A 180 -3.01 -10.19 10.88
C VAL A 180 -2.69 -9.10 9.87
N ILE A 181 -1.91 -8.09 10.27
CA ILE A 181 -1.48 -7.00 9.39
C ILE A 181 -0.61 -7.51 8.24
N ASP A 182 0.34 -8.40 8.52
CA ASP A 182 1.19 -9.04 7.49
C ASP A 182 0.32 -9.83 6.51
N GLY A 183 -0.67 -10.58 7.01
CA GLY A 183 -1.68 -11.22 6.16
C GLY A 183 -2.44 -10.22 5.27
N MET A 184 -2.85 -9.07 5.81
CA MET A 184 -3.59 -8.05 5.05
C MET A 184 -2.76 -7.42 3.92
N LEU A 185 -1.45 -7.24 4.14
CA LEU A 185 -0.56 -6.52 3.22
C LEU A 185 -0.37 -7.21 1.85
N ARG A 186 -0.67 -8.51 1.72
CA ARG A 186 -0.40 -9.34 0.52
C ARG A 186 1.05 -9.31 0.03
N MET A 187 1.94 -8.67 0.78
CA MET A 187 3.37 -8.57 0.54
C MET A 187 4.03 -8.87 1.88
N GLU A 188 4.96 -9.82 1.88
CA GLU A 188 5.64 -10.27 3.10
C GLU A 188 6.54 -9.14 3.62
N VAL A 189 6.09 -8.44 4.66
CA VAL A 189 6.83 -7.37 5.32
C VAL A 189 7.03 -7.83 6.75
N SER A 190 8.26 -8.25 7.08
CA SER A 190 8.56 -8.65 8.45
C SER A 190 8.48 -7.46 9.41
N LYS A 191 8.24 -7.73 10.69
CA LYS A 191 8.24 -6.69 11.73
C LYS A 191 9.55 -5.89 11.77
N ASP A 192 10.68 -6.57 11.62
CA ASP A 192 12.00 -5.94 11.54
C ASP A 192 12.12 -5.03 10.30
N ARG A 193 11.57 -5.49 9.16
CA ARG A 193 11.53 -4.67 7.95
C ARG A 193 10.70 -3.42 8.15
N PHE A 194 9.53 -3.55 8.77
CA PHE A 194 8.67 -2.41 9.08
C PHE A 194 9.37 -1.40 10.01
N SER A 195 10.02 -1.87 11.08
CA SER A 195 10.79 -0.98 11.96
C SER A 195 11.96 -0.27 11.24
N ALA A 196 12.59 -0.92 10.26
CA ALA A 196 13.59 -0.27 9.41
C ALA A 196 12.99 0.83 8.53
N LEU A 197 11.81 0.59 7.94
CA LEU A 197 11.08 1.60 7.15
C LEU A 197 10.70 2.81 8.03
N GLU A 198 10.16 2.56 9.22
CA GLU A 198 9.85 3.62 10.19
C GLU A 198 11.09 4.47 10.54
N GLY A 199 12.21 3.81 10.86
CA GLY A 199 13.46 4.48 11.20
C GLY A 199 13.99 5.32 10.04
N TYR A 200 13.86 4.82 8.82
CA TYR A 200 14.27 5.53 7.61
C TYR A 200 13.42 6.76 7.34
N VAL A 201 12.09 6.65 7.40
CA VAL A 201 11.16 7.78 7.26
C VAL A 201 11.47 8.88 8.28
N LYS A 202 11.61 8.50 9.56
CA LYS A 202 12.01 9.41 10.65
C LYS A 202 13.34 10.11 10.37
N SER A 203 14.34 9.40 9.82
CA SER A 203 15.65 9.97 9.49
C SER A 203 15.63 10.95 8.32
N LYS A 204 14.64 10.86 7.45
CA LYS A 204 14.49 11.72 6.26
C LYS A 204 13.58 12.93 6.49
N GLY A 205 12.85 12.97 7.61
CA GLY A 205 11.96 14.08 7.94
C GLY A 205 10.75 14.18 7.00
N VAL A 206 10.31 13.04 6.48
CA VAL A 206 9.13 12.86 5.62
C VAL A 206 8.09 12.04 6.35
#